data_AF-A0A260ZEL7-F1
#
_entry.id   AF-A0A260ZEL7-F1
#
_cell.length_a   1.000
_cell.length_b   1.000
_cell.length_c   1.000
_cell.angle_alpha   90.00
_cell.angle_beta   90.00
_cell.angle_gamma   90.00
#
_symmetry.space_group_name_H-M   'P 1'
#
loop_
_entity.id
_entity.type
_entity.pdbx_description
1 polymer ?
#
loop_
_entity_poly.entity_id
_entity_poly.type
_entity_poly.pdbx_seq_one_letter_code
_entity_poly.pdbx_strand_id
1 'polypeptide(L)'
;MNIRKVFFLCCGLPGMFFQDFTDLKFDVYYRNLTTKGNLIANMYRVILDEVDPPPAIRVVVHSENVTERNPFTVTIVRGTSIMSVTSFLYWFTTDTLCDADTLKENLGQPVIVSVASAQITSFRFRVKSVENFHIG
;
A
#
# COMPACT_ATOMS: atom_id res chain seq x y z
N MET A 1 -18.48 -0.19 -37.68
CA MET A 1 -17.40 -0.94 -37.02
C MET A 1 -16.08 -0.44 -37.59
N ASN A 2 -15.40 0.46 -36.89
CA ASN A 2 -14.11 1.01 -37.34
C ASN A 2 -13.33 1.53 -36.12
N ILE A 3 -12.53 0.65 -35.50
CA ILE A 3 -11.66 1.01 -34.37
C ILE A 3 -10.31 1.41 -34.96
N ARG A 4 -10.01 2.70 -34.88
CA ARG A 4 -8.69 3.25 -35.19
C ARG A 4 -7.69 2.71 -34.16
N LYS A 5 -6.73 1.91 -34.65
CA LYS A 5 -5.52 1.52 -33.91
C LYS A 5 -4.68 2.77 -33.67
N VAL A 6 -4.59 3.23 -32.43
CA VAL A 6 -3.58 4.22 -32.03
C VAL A 6 -2.32 3.44 -31.68
N PHE A 7 -1.32 3.51 -32.56
CA PHE A 7 0.02 2.99 -32.33
C PHE A 7 0.80 4.04 -31.55
N PHE A 8 1.01 3.82 -30.24
CA PHE A 8 2.01 4.58 -29.50
C PHE A 8 3.37 3.88 -29.70
N LEU A 9 4.21 4.46 -30.56
CA LEU A 9 5.64 4.19 -30.55
C LEU A 9 6.21 4.83 -29.27
N CYS A 10 6.53 4.01 -28.27
CA CYS A 10 7.47 4.40 -27.24
C CYS A 10 8.80 3.69 -27.49
N CYS A 11 9.79 4.49 -27.89
CA CYS A 11 11.20 4.13 -27.93
C CYS A 11 11.64 3.52 -26.58
N GLY A 12 12.56 2.56 -26.66
CA GLY A 12 12.94 1.68 -25.58
C GLY A 12 13.37 2.35 -24.27
N LEU A 13 12.92 1.75 -23.17
CA LEU A 13 13.54 1.80 -21.84
C LEU A 13 13.70 0.34 -21.35
N PRO A 14 14.82 0.01 -20.68
CA PRO A 14 15.17 -1.35 -20.32
C PRO A 14 14.25 -1.84 -19.21
N GLY A 15 13.53 -2.94 -19.48
CA GLY A 15 12.71 -3.63 -18.49
C GLY A 15 11.63 -2.74 -17.86
N MET A 16 10.41 -2.79 -18.39
CA MET A 16 9.25 -2.56 -17.54
C MET A 16 9.38 -3.52 -16.36
N PHE A 17 9.77 -3.02 -15.19
CA PHE A 17 9.65 -3.72 -13.94
C PHE A 17 8.15 -3.98 -13.77
N PHE A 18 7.69 -5.15 -14.20
CA PHE A 18 6.43 -5.69 -13.72
C PHE A 18 6.65 -5.95 -12.23
N GLN A 19 6.25 -4.97 -11.43
CA GLN A 19 6.28 -5.10 -10.00
C GLN A 19 5.12 -6.02 -9.62
N ASP A 20 5.42 -7.27 -9.26
CA ASP A 20 4.39 -8.23 -8.85
C ASP A 20 3.75 -7.77 -7.54
N PHE A 21 2.44 -7.55 -7.58
CA PHE A 21 1.63 -7.24 -6.41
C PHE A 21 1.02 -8.52 -5.85
N THR A 22 1.02 -8.64 -4.52
CA THR A 22 0.18 -9.60 -3.82
C THR A 22 -1.14 -8.95 -3.46
N ASP A 23 -2.24 -9.52 -3.96
CA ASP A 23 -3.58 -9.02 -3.66
C ASP A 23 -4.01 -9.44 -2.25
N LEU A 24 -4.43 -8.45 -1.47
CA LEU A 24 -4.94 -8.62 -0.12
C LEU A 24 -6.38 -8.12 -0.05
N LYS A 25 -7.21 -8.80 0.74
CA LYS A 25 -8.57 -8.38 1.05
C LYS A 25 -8.53 -7.29 2.11
N PHE A 26 -9.36 -6.28 1.94
CA PHE A 26 -9.58 -5.24 2.94
C PHE A 26 -10.08 -5.84 4.27
N ASP A 27 -9.64 -5.22 5.37
CA ASP A 27 -9.95 -5.56 6.76
C ASP A 27 -9.61 -6.99 7.23
N VAL A 28 -8.82 -7.73 6.44
CA VAL A 28 -8.28 -9.02 6.86
C VAL A 28 -6.96 -8.84 7.60
N TYR A 29 -6.80 -9.59 8.70
CA TYR A 29 -5.57 -9.58 9.48
C TYR A 29 -4.64 -10.73 9.06
N TYR A 30 -3.58 -10.38 8.36
CA TYR A 30 -2.56 -11.30 7.88
C TYR A 30 -1.48 -11.50 8.95
N ARG A 31 -1.25 -12.74 9.35
CA ARG A 31 -0.23 -13.16 10.32
C ARG A 31 0.73 -14.07 9.55
N ASN A 32 2.04 -13.82 9.60
CA ASN A 32 3.09 -14.60 8.92
C ASN A 32 3.43 -14.15 7.48
N LEU A 33 3.38 -12.85 7.19
CA LEU A 33 4.01 -12.32 5.99
C LEU A 33 5.51 -12.15 6.24
N THR A 34 6.34 -12.36 5.22
CA THR A 34 7.80 -12.30 5.35
C THR A 34 8.40 -11.34 4.34
N THR A 35 9.31 -10.47 4.77
CA THR A 35 10.06 -9.58 3.88
C THR A 35 11.21 -10.30 3.18
N LYS A 36 11.67 -9.76 2.05
CA LYS A 36 12.84 -10.28 1.33
C LYS A 36 14.20 -9.91 1.95
N GLY A 37 14.21 -8.99 2.93
CA GLY A 37 15.45 -8.41 3.46
C GLY A 37 16.14 -7.47 2.47
N ASN A 38 17.31 -6.94 2.82
CA ASN A 38 18.11 -6.03 2.00
C ASN A 38 17.35 -4.79 1.50
N LEU A 39 16.32 -4.35 2.25
CA LEU A 39 15.41 -3.27 1.87
C LEU A 39 14.69 -3.49 0.53
N ILE A 40 14.59 -4.75 0.09
CA ILE A 40 13.79 -5.12 -1.07
C ILE A 40 12.32 -5.10 -0.67
N ALA A 41 11.53 -4.26 -1.33
CA ALA A 41 10.12 -4.08 -1.03
C ALA A 41 9.26 -5.27 -1.48
N ASN A 42 8.45 -5.77 -0.56
CA ASN A 42 7.27 -6.55 -0.86
C ASN A 42 6.12 -5.60 -1.20
N MET A 43 5.40 -5.87 -2.29
CA MET A 43 4.33 -5.01 -2.77
C MET A 43 2.98 -5.69 -2.60
N TYR A 44 2.07 -4.98 -1.95
CA TYR A 44 0.73 -5.44 -1.66
C TYR A 44 -0.28 -4.48 -2.28
N ARG A 45 -1.33 -5.05 -2.87
CA ARG A 45 -2.47 -4.32 -3.39
C ARG A 45 -3.70 -4.72 -2.59
N VAL A 46 -4.24 -3.78 -1.81
CA VAL A 46 -5.43 -4.01 -1.01
C VAL A 46 -6.64 -3.63 -1.81
N ILE A 47 -7.50 -4.61 -2.08
CA ILE A 47 -8.74 -4.43 -2.85
C ILE A 47 -9.81 -3.85 -1.93
N LEU A 48 -10.35 -2.69 -2.28
CA LEU A 48 -11.44 -2.01 -1.59
C LEU A 48 -12.80 -2.34 -2.24
N ASP A 49 -13.88 -2.05 -1.52
CA ASP A 49 -15.24 -2.10 -2.06
C ASP A 49 -15.47 -0.90 -3.00
N GLU A 50 -15.92 -1.13 -4.23
CA GLU A 50 -16.20 -0.08 -5.21
C GLU A 50 -17.53 0.65 -4.93
N VAL A 51 -18.48 0.01 -4.26
CA VAL A 51 -19.82 0.52 -3.98
C VAL A 51 -19.81 1.41 -2.73
N ASP A 52 -19.10 0.96 -1.70
CA ASP A 52 -18.98 1.66 -0.42
C ASP A 52 -17.54 1.69 0.11
N PRO A 53 -16.64 2.43 -0.57
CA PRO A 53 -15.25 2.53 -0.14
C PRO A 53 -15.12 3.39 1.13
N PRO A 54 -14.19 3.03 2.04
CA PRO A 54 -13.97 3.82 3.26
C PRO A 54 -13.38 5.20 2.92
N PRO A 55 -13.80 6.28 3.58
CA PRO A 55 -13.26 7.62 3.33
C PRO A 55 -11.78 7.73 3.74
N ALA A 56 -11.42 7.10 4.86
CA ALA A 56 -10.06 7.01 5.36
C ALA A 56 -9.72 5.58 5.78
N ILE A 57 -8.45 5.22 5.62
CA ILE A 57 -7.92 3.91 5.99
C ILE A 57 -6.81 4.06 7.01
N ARG A 58 -6.66 3.04 7.86
CA ARG A 58 -5.54 2.85 8.76
C ARG A 58 -4.78 1.59 8.37
N VAL A 59 -3.49 1.73 8.10
CA VAL A 59 -2.60 0.58 7.92
C VAL A 59 -1.83 0.32 9.21
N VAL A 60 -1.93 -0.91 9.70
CA VAL A 60 -1.24 -1.39 10.90
C VAL A 60 -0.25 -2.47 10.49
N VAL A 61 1.03 -2.21 10.75
CA VAL A 61 2.11 -3.16 10.50
C VAL A 61 2.85 -3.43 11.80
N HIS A 62 3.04 -4.72 12.09
CA HIS A 62 3.82 -5.17 13.24
C HIS A 62 4.92 -6.12 12.77
N SER A 63 6.17 -5.68 12.85
CA SER A 63 7.34 -6.50 12.49
C SER A 63 8.11 -6.92 13.73
N GLU A 64 8.73 -8.09 13.67
CA GLU A 64 9.61 -8.60 14.73
C GLU A 64 11.07 -8.17 14.46
N ASN A 65 11.86 -8.00 15.52
CA ASN A 65 13.32 -7.78 15.45
C ASN A 65 13.78 -6.49 14.75
N VAL A 66 12.93 -5.46 14.70
CA VAL A 66 13.31 -4.12 14.22
C VAL A 66 14.23 -3.46 15.25
N THR A 67 15.36 -2.93 14.78
CA THR A 67 16.31 -2.17 15.60
C THR A 67 16.83 -0.98 14.80
N GLU A 68 17.57 -0.06 15.42
CA GLU A 68 18.24 1.03 14.69
C GLU A 68 19.15 0.54 13.55
N ARG A 69 19.77 -0.63 13.72
CA ARG A 69 20.64 -1.25 12.69
C ARG A 69 19.83 -2.05 11.66
N ASN A 70 18.61 -2.41 11.98
CA ASN A 70 17.71 -3.21 11.14
C ASN A 70 16.40 -2.45 10.90
N PRO A 71 16.43 -1.36 10.12
CA PRO A 71 15.26 -0.53 9.89
C PRO A 71 14.16 -1.27 9.12
N PHE A 72 12.94 -0.82 9.36
CA PHE A 72 11.72 -1.27 8.68
C PHE A 72 11.03 -0.07 8.04
N THR A 73 10.59 -0.23 6.79
CA THR A 73 9.92 0.82 6.02
C THR A 73 8.58 0.35 5.48
N VAL A 74 7.61 1.27 5.53
CA VAL A 74 6.28 1.08 4.96
C VAL A 74 5.95 2.31 4.13
N THR A 75 5.59 2.11 2.87
CA THR A 75 5.07 3.19 2.02
C THR A 75 3.65 2.86 1.60
N ILE A 76 2.79 3.86 1.68
CA ILE A 76 1.37 3.72 1.39
C ILE A 76 1.00 4.72 0.32
N VAL A 77 0.36 4.20 -0.73
CA VAL A 77 -0.15 5.00 -1.84
C VAL A 77 -1.62 4.71 -2.01
N ARG A 78 -2.44 5.76 -1.93
CA ARG A 78 -3.88 5.69 -2.17
C ARG A 78 -4.31 6.94 -2.93
N GLY A 79 -4.79 6.76 -4.16
CA GLY A 79 -5.07 7.87 -5.06
C GLY A 79 -3.83 8.74 -5.24
N THR A 80 -3.94 10.03 -4.94
CA THR A 80 -2.83 11.01 -4.97
C THR A 80 -2.04 11.09 -3.66
N SER A 81 -2.52 10.45 -2.58
CA SER A 81 -1.88 10.50 -1.27
C SER A 81 -0.77 9.46 -1.18
N ILE A 82 0.46 9.92 -0.93
CA ILE A 82 1.65 9.09 -0.70
C ILE A 82 2.16 9.37 0.70
N MET A 83 2.41 8.31 1.48
CA MET A 83 3.02 8.47 2.79
C MET A 83 4.13 7.44 3.04
N SER A 84 5.33 7.99 3.26
CA SER A 84 6.58 7.40 3.72
C SER A 84 6.69 7.20 5.24
N VAL A 85 6.78 5.98 5.78
CA VAL A 85 7.17 5.79 7.19
C VAL A 85 8.36 4.84 7.30
N THR A 86 9.42 5.34 7.94
CA THR A 86 10.61 4.56 8.30
C THR A 86 10.74 4.63 9.81
N SER A 87 10.96 3.48 10.46
CA SER A 87 11.14 3.47 11.90
C SER A 87 11.97 2.29 12.40
N PHE A 88 12.46 2.48 13.62
CA PHE A 88 13.31 1.61 14.41
C PHE A 88 12.63 1.11 15.70
N LEU A 89 11.46 1.67 16.09
CA LEU A 89 10.65 1.24 17.23
C LEU A 89 9.12 1.28 16.92
N TYR A 90 8.42 0.27 17.45
CA TYR A 90 7.11 -0.30 17.09
C TYR A 90 5.86 0.60 16.83
N TRP A 91 4.87 -0.05 16.19
CA TRP A 91 3.48 0.33 15.82
C TRP A 91 3.34 1.57 14.93
N PHE A 92 3.24 1.35 13.62
CA PHE A 92 2.85 2.41 12.68
C PHE A 92 1.35 2.38 12.43
N THR A 93 0.76 3.56 12.59
CA THR A 93 -0.59 3.96 12.20
C THR A 93 -0.43 5.29 11.45
N THR A 94 -1.36 5.67 10.61
CA THR A 94 -1.37 5.16 9.26
C THR A 94 -2.60 5.65 8.52
N ASP A 95 -3.00 6.91 8.77
CA ASP A 95 -4.24 7.50 8.29
C ASP A 95 -3.95 8.33 7.02
N THR A 96 -4.28 7.76 5.85
CA THR A 96 -4.24 8.54 4.58
C THR A 96 -5.55 9.30 4.43
N LEU A 97 -5.46 10.62 4.49
CA LEU A 97 -6.55 11.56 4.21
C LEU A 97 -6.63 11.83 2.70
N CYS A 98 -7.84 11.81 2.16
CA CYS A 98 -8.13 12.25 0.80
C CYS A 98 -8.74 13.64 0.87
N ASP A 99 -7.91 14.67 1.08
CA ASP A 99 -8.38 16.05 1.34
C ASP A 99 -9.05 16.73 0.13
N ALA A 100 -9.04 16.11 -1.06
CA ALA A 100 -9.52 16.76 -2.30
C ALA A 100 -10.49 15.92 -3.15
N ASP A 101 -10.65 14.62 -2.90
CA ASP A 101 -11.39 13.71 -3.79
C ASP A 101 -12.44 12.90 -3.03
N THR A 102 -13.63 13.47 -2.89
CA THR A 102 -14.80 12.83 -2.26
C THR A 102 -15.59 11.94 -3.22
N LEU A 103 -15.19 11.88 -4.48
CA LEU A 103 -15.82 11.01 -5.48
C LEU A 103 -15.58 9.54 -5.12
N LYS A 104 -16.66 8.75 -5.02
CA LYS A 104 -16.60 7.31 -4.70
C LYS A 104 -15.63 6.53 -5.59
N GLU A 105 -15.54 6.88 -6.86
CA GLU A 105 -14.61 6.26 -7.82
C GLU A 105 -13.13 6.42 -7.42
N ASN A 106 -12.77 7.56 -6.82
CA ASN A 106 -11.40 7.81 -6.33
C ASN A 106 -11.14 7.08 -5.01
N LEU A 107 -12.16 6.98 -4.15
CA LEU A 107 -12.07 6.26 -2.88
C LEU A 107 -12.00 4.73 -3.07
N GLY A 108 -12.61 4.21 -4.14
CA GLY A 108 -12.60 2.79 -4.51
C GLY A 108 -11.29 2.30 -5.13
N GLN A 109 -10.35 3.21 -5.43
CA GLN A 109 -9.03 2.81 -5.94
C GLN A 109 -8.29 1.93 -4.92
N PRO A 110 -7.55 0.91 -5.38
CA PRO A 110 -6.83 0.02 -4.49
C PRO A 110 -5.75 0.77 -3.72
N VAL A 111 -5.49 0.31 -2.50
CA VAL A 111 -4.42 0.85 -1.67
C VAL A 111 -3.17 0.04 -1.95
N ILE A 112 -2.11 0.71 -2.39
CA ILE A 112 -0.81 0.08 -2.58
C ILE A 112 0.00 0.25 -1.30
N VAL A 113 0.48 -0.87 -0.76
CA VAL A 113 1.39 -0.86 0.38
C VAL A 113 2.68 -1.56 0.01
N SER A 114 3.80 -0.86 0.18
CA SER A 114 5.12 -1.46 0.12
C SER A 114 5.65 -1.66 1.54
N VAL A 115 6.28 -2.81 1.77
CA VAL A 115 6.88 -3.16 3.05
C VAL A 115 8.29 -3.67 2.78
N ALA A 116 9.29 -3.05 3.40
CA ALA A 116 10.69 -3.47 3.26
C ALA A 116 11.40 -3.46 4.61
N SER A 117 12.46 -4.25 4.72
CA SER A 117 13.28 -4.31 5.92
C SER A 117 14.72 -4.66 5.57
N ALA A 118 15.66 -4.22 6.42
CA ALA A 118 17.08 -4.51 6.21
C ALA A 118 17.39 -6.01 6.28
N GLN A 119 16.68 -6.78 7.12
CA GLN A 119 16.81 -8.23 7.24
C GLN A 119 15.50 -8.94 6.92
N ILE A 120 15.56 -10.22 6.55
CA ILE A 120 14.36 -11.07 6.41
C ILE A 120 13.66 -11.13 7.76
N THR A 121 12.42 -10.66 7.82
CA THR A 121 11.64 -10.64 9.06
C THR A 121 10.17 -10.97 8.81
N SER A 122 9.56 -11.59 9.82
CA SER A 122 8.12 -11.82 9.84
C SER A 122 7.39 -10.57 10.29
N PHE A 123 6.23 -10.33 9.69
CA PHE A 123 5.35 -9.24 10.08
C PHE A 123 3.88 -9.61 9.98
N ARG A 124 3.07 -8.80 10.67
CA ARG A 124 1.63 -8.87 10.70
C ARG A 124 1.08 -7.59 10.09
N PHE A 125 -0.01 -7.71 9.35
CA PHE A 125 -0.50 -6.66 8.46
C PHE A 125 -2.03 -6.61 8.48
N ARG A 126 -2.58 -5.40 8.61
CA ARG A 126 -4.01 -5.12 8.41
C ARG A 126 -4.19 -3.73 7.84
N VAL A 127 -5.08 -3.61 6.85
CA VAL A 127 -5.64 -2.31 6.42
C VAL A 127 -7.10 -2.31 6.81
N LYS A 128 -7.51 -1.32 7.61
CA LYS A 128 -8.89 -1.19 8.10
C LYS A 128 -9.40 0.22 7.85
N SER A 129 -10.70 0.44 7.96
CA SER A 129 -11.26 1.80 7.93
C SER A 129 -10.90 2.56 9.21
N VAL A 130 -10.86 3.89 9.11
CA VAL A 130 -10.87 4.77 10.29
C VAL A 130 -12.33 5.01 10.65
N GLU A 131 -12.78 4.43 11.75
CA GLU A 131 -14.15 4.64 12.25
C GLU A 131 -14.40 6.11 12.61
N ASN A 132 -15.63 6.57 12.40
CA ASN A 132 -16.07 7.93 12.69
C ASN A 132 -15.25 9.03 11.99
N PHE A 133 -14.60 8.70 10.87
CA PHE A 133 -13.96 9.72 10.05
C PHE A 133 -15.03 10.44 9.20
N HIS A 134 -15.30 11.70 9.53
CA HIS A 134 -16.28 12.52 8.84
C HIS A 134 -15.54 13.39 7.83
N ILE A 135 -15.80 13.17 6.54
CA ILE A 135 -15.44 14.13 5.50
C ILE A 135 -16.45 15.27 5.63
N GLY A 136 -15.96 16.48 5.92
CA GLY A 136 -16.78 17.68 6.09
C GLY A 136 -17.44 18.15 4.80
#